data_AF-A0A1Y3B1K0-F1
#
_entry.id   AF-A0A1Y3B1K0-F1
#
_cell.length_a   1.000
_cell.length_b   1.000
_cell.length_c   1.000
_cell.angle_alpha   90.00
_cell.angle_beta   90.00
_cell.angle_gamma   90.00
#
_symmetry.space_group_name_H-M   'P 1'
#
loop_
_entity.id
_entity.type
_entity.pdbx_description
1 polymer ?
#
loop_
_entity_poly.entity_id
_entity_poly.type
_entity_poly.pdbx_seq_one_letter_code
_entity_poly.pdbx_strand_id
1 'polypeptide(L)'
;MGRINPEGAQIIINELQLPLTVDEYTRQVDEEYRKVFANYVPLMPGAERLIRHLHRHRIPIAVATSSKAFAFDLKTKHHEELFKLFHHILIASNDPEIVRGKPDPQTFLVCARRFDEPKVENFSNVLVFEDSVAGVQAANAAGMQSVWVPDP
;
A
#
# COMPACT_ATOMS: atom_id res chain seq x y z
N MET A 1 0.67 -8.85 4.96
CA MET A 1 1.80 -8.58 5.89
C MET A 1 2.32 -7.14 5.86
N GLY A 2 1.96 -6.27 4.91
CA GLY A 2 2.38 -4.86 4.89
C GLY A 2 3.88 -4.60 4.62
N ARG A 3 4.72 -5.63 4.70
CA ARG A 3 6.17 -5.54 4.46
C ARG A 3 6.51 -5.43 2.97
N ILE A 4 7.69 -4.86 2.69
CA ILE A 4 8.27 -4.82 1.35
C ILE A 4 8.99 -6.15 1.03
N ASN A 5 9.12 -6.48 -0.26
CA ASN A 5 9.97 -7.58 -0.74
C ASN A 5 11.42 -7.03 -0.86
N PRO A 6 12.52 -7.72 -0.45
CA PRO A 6 12.72 -9.15 -0.13
C PRO A 6 12.33 -9.62 1.28
N GLU A 7 12.07 -8.71 2.22
CA GLU A 7 11.90 -9.05 3.64
C GLU A 7 10.75 -10.04 3.87
N GLY A 8 9.60 -9.80 3.24
CA GLY A 8 8.45 -10.70 3.33
C GLY A 8 8.72 -12.12 2.82
N ALA A 9 9.47 -12.25 1.72
CA ALA A 9 9.84 -13.54 1.16
C ALA A 9 10.78 -14.30 2.10
N GLN A 10 11.78 -13.62 2.67
CA GLN A 10 12.73 -14.23 3.61
C GLN A 10 12.04 -14.78 4.86
N ILE A 11 11.06 -14.05 5.40
CA ILE A 11 10.27 -14.50 6.56
C ILE A 11 9.52 -15.78 6.22
N ILE A 12 8.80 -15.82 5.10
CA ILE A 12 8.01 -16.99 4.70
C ILE A 12 8.91 -18.22 4.48
N ILE A 13 10.05 -18.04 3.79
CA ILE A 13 11.01 -19.12 3.55
C ILE A 13 11.54 -19.67 4.88
N ASN A 14 11.90 -18.81 5.83
CA ASN A 14 12.48 -19.22 7.11
C ASN A 14 11.43 -19.91 8.00
N GLU A 15 10.26 -19.30 8.17
CA GLU A 15 9.20 -19.79 9.06
C GLU A 15 8.61 -21.12 8.57
N LEU A 16 8.45 -21.27 7.25
CA LEU A 16 7.93 -22.50 6.65
C LEU A 16 9.02 -23.48 6.22
N GLN A 17 10.29 -23.17 6.49
CA GLN A 17 11.46 -23.98 6.13
C GLN A 17 11.47 -24.41 4.65
N LEU A 18 11.12 -23.48 3.75
CA LEU A 18 11.00 -23.78 2.33
C LEU A 18 12.39 -24.00 1.71
N PRO A 19 12.56 -25.00 0.82
CA PRO A 19 13.81 -25.25 0.11
C PRO A 19 13.95 -24.31 -1.10
N LEU A 20 13.73 -23.01 -0.91
CA LEU A 20 13.77 -22.00 -1.96
C LEU A 20 14.66 -20.84 -1.54
N THR A 21 15.40 -20.29 -2.51
CA THR A 21 16.01 -18.96 -2.35
C THR A 21 14.95 -17.86 -2.44
N VAL A 22 15.26 -16.66 -1.93
CA VAL A 22 14.39 -15.48 -2.03
C VAL A 22 14.03 -15.17 -3.48
N ASP A 23 14.98 -15.31 -4.40
CA ASP A 23 14.77 -15.04 -5.83
C ASP A 23 13.85 -16.08 -6.48
N GLU A 24 14.01 -17.36 -6.16
CA GLU A 24 13.12 -18.42 -6.66
C GLU A 24 11.70 -18.25 -6.14
N TYR A 25 11.56 -18.03 -4.83
CA TYR A 25 10.26 -17.76 -4.22
C TYR A 25 9.59 -16.54 -4.85
N THR A 26 10.35 -15.44 -4.99
CA THR A 26 9.84 -14.19 -5.56
C THR A 26 9.39 -14.37 -7.01
N ARG A 27 10.15 -15.11 -7.82
CA ARG A 27 9.78 -15.41 -9.21
C ARG A 27 8.48 -16.21 -9.28
N GLN A 28 8.35 -17.26 -8.47
CA GLN A 28 7.13 -18.08 -8.41
C GLN A 28 5.92 -17.26 -7.97
N VAL A 29 6.06 -16.43 -6.93
CA VAL A 29 4.98 -15.53 -6.48
C VAL A 29 4.59 -14.53 -7.56
N ASP A 30 5.55 -13.97 -8.29
CA ASP A 30 5.26 -13.02 -9.39
C ASP A 30 4.51 -13.69 -10.55
N GLU A 31 4.79 -14.97 -10.85
CA GLU A 31 4.02 -15.77 -11.81
C GLU A 31 2.59 -16.01 -11.34
N GLU A 32 2.40 -16.38 -10.07
CA GLU A 32 1.06 -16.57 -9.49
C GLU A 32 0.27 -15.26 -9.44
N TYR A 33 0.91 -14.12 -9.14
CA TYR A 33 0.26 -12.81 -9.18
C TYR A 33 -0.30 -12.48 -10.57
N ARG A 34 0.44 -12.81 -11.64
CA ARG A 34 -0.05 -12.62 -13.02
C ARG A 34 -1.30 -13.47 -13.29
N LYS A 35 -1.37 -14.69 -12.76
CA LYS A 35 -2.53 -15.58 -12.92
C LYS A 35 -3.73 -15.09 -12.10
N VAL A 36 -3.52 -14.81 -10.82
CA VAL A 36 -4.57 -14.39 -9.88
C VAL A 36 -5.17 -13.03 -10.27
N PHE A 37 -4.33 -12.08 -10.67
CA PHE A 37 -4.76 -10.74 -11.09
C PHE A 37 -4.89 -10.60 -12.62
N ALA A 38 -4.99 -11.73 -13.34
CA ALA A 38 -5.26 -11.75 -14.78
C ALA A 38 -6.65 -11.16 -15.10
N ASN A 39 -7.60 -11.32 -14.19
CA ASN A 39 -8.99 -10.89 -14.34
C ASN A 39 -9.31 -9.65 -13.48
N TYR A 40 -10.58 -9.26 -13.48
CA TYR A 40 -11.10 -8.17 -12.67
C TYR A 40 -10.88 -8.42 -11.17
N VAL A 41 -10.27 -7.43 -10.50
CA VAL A 41 -10.11 -7.41 -9.04
C VAL A 41 -11.21 -6.51 -8.47
N PRO A 42 -12.16 -7.02 -7.67
CA PRO A 42 -13.23 -6.18 -7.12
C PRO A 42 -12.71 -5.17 -6.09
N LEU A 43 -13.35 -4.02 -6.02
CA LEU A 43 -13.13 -3.06 -4.92
C LEU A 43 -13.75 -3.60 -3.63
N MET A 44 -13.12 -3.29 -2.50
CA MET A 44 -13.70 -3.57 -1.19
C MET A 44 -15.03 -2.81 -1.01
N PRO A 45 -16.02 -3.39 -0.32
CA PRO A 45 -17.29 -2.72 -0.06
C PRO A 45 -17.10 -1.32 0.53
N GLY A 46 -17.71 -0.31 -0.11
CA GLY A 46 -17.66 1.08 0.34
C GLY A 46 -16.43 1.88 -0.08
N ALA A 47 -15.38 1.26 -0.64
CA ALA A 47 -14.17 1.96 -1.06
C ALA A 47 -14.46 3.05 -2.11
N GLU A 48 -15.19 2.69 -3.18
CA GLU A 48 -15.55 3.65 -4.23
C GLU A 48 -16.39 4.82 -3.69
N ARG A 49 -17.39 4.52 -2.85
CA ARG A 49 -18.25 5.53 -2.22
C ARG A 49 -17.42 6.53 -1.41
N LEU A 50 -16.46 6.04 -0.62
CA LEU A 50 -15.59 6.87 0.21
C LEU A 50 -14.67 7.74 -0.64
N ILE A 51 -13.95 7.15 -1.61
CA ILE A 51 -13.02 7.87 -2.49
C ILE A 51 -13.74 9.00 -3.22
N ARG A 52 -14.90 8.70 -3.84
CA ARG A 52 -15.70 9.72 -4.55
C ARG A 52 -16.24 10.80 -3.62
N HIS A 53 -16.62 10.44 -2.38
CA HIS A 53 -17.06 11.40 -1.39
C HIS A 53 -15.93 12.36 -1.01
N LEU A 54 -14.75 11.85 -0.65
CA LEU A 54 -13.59 12.65 -0.28
C LEU A 54 -13.16 13.60 -1.41
N HIS A 55 -13.05 13.07 -2.63
CA HIS A 55 -12.73 13.87 -3.81
C HIS A 55 -13.77 14.99 -4.06
N ARG A 56 -15.07 14.68 -3.98
CA ARG A 56 -16.16 15.67 -4.15
C ARG A 56 -16.09 16.81 -3.11
N HIS A 57 -15.66 16.49 -1.89
CA HIS A 57 -15.49 17.45 -0.80
C HIS A 57 -14.09 18.10 -0.77
N ARG A 58 -13.27 17.88 -1.81
CA ARG A 58 -11.91 18.41 -1.94
C ARG A 58 -11.00 18.02 -0.76
N ILE A 59 -11.21 16.83 -0.21
CA ILE A 59 -10.29 16.25 0.76
C ILE A 59 -9.19 15.52 -0.01
N PRO A 60 -7.91 15.94 0.11
CA PRO A 60 -6.80 15.30 -0.60
C PRO A 60 -6.65 13.85 -0.15
N ILE A 61 -6.48 12.95 -1.11
CA ILE A 61 -6.30 11.52 -0.87
C ILE A 61 -5.15 11.00 -1.71
N ALA A 62 -4.38 10.06 -1.16
CA ALA A 62 -3.26 9.40 -1.85
C ALA A 62 -3.26 7.90 -1.54
N VAL A 63 -2.58 7.13 -2.38
CA VAL A 63 -2.34 5.70 -2.15
C VAL A 63 -0.91 5.50 -1.68
N ALA A 64 -0.72 4.75 -0.61
CA ALA A 64 0.60 4.31 -0.13
C ALA A 64 0.67 2.78 -0.11
N THR A 65 1.33 2.18 -1.11
CA THR A 65 1.35 0.72 -1.30
C THR A 65 2.76 0.14 -1.17
N SER A 66 2.86 -1.05 -0.57
CA SER A 66 4.09 -1.86 -0.54
C SER A 66 4.14 -2.89 -1.67
N SER A 67 3.16 -2.86 -2.59
CA SER A 67 3.16 -3.70 -3.79
C SER A 67 4.31 -3.34 -4.72
N LYS A 68 4.77 -4.30 -5.52
CA LYS A 68 5.60 -4.02 -6.70
C LYS A 68 4.79 -3.27 -7.75
N ALA A 69 5.44 -2.44 -8.57
CA ALA A 69 4.77 -1.68 -9.62
C ALA A 69 3.91 -2.55 -10.55
N PHE A 70 4.47 -3.64 -11.11
CA PHE A 70 3.68 -4.51 -11.98
C PHE A 70 2.44 -5.10 -11.28
N ALA A 71 2.55 -5.40 -9.99
CA ALA A 71 1.46 -5.99 -9.21
C ALA A 71 0.40 -4.93 -8.87
N PHE A 72 0.81 -3.67 -8.68
CA PHE A 72 -0.11 -2.54 -8.57
C PHE A 72 -0.89 -2.39 -9.87
N ASP A 73 -0.21 -2.31 -11.01
CA ASP A 73 -0.83 -2.13 -12.32
C ASP A 73 -1.86 -3.23 -12.62
N LEU A 74 -1.51 -4.50 -12.36
CA LEU A 74 -2.43 -5.63 -12.53
C LEU A 74 -3.70 -5.50 -11.68
N LYS A 75 -3.58 -5.05 -10.42
CA LYS A 75 -4.70 -4.89 -9.50
C LYS A 75 -5.60 -3.70 -9.87
N THR A 76 -5.04 -2.66 -10.49
CA THR A 76 -5.74 -1.38 -10.72
C THR A 76 -6.18 -1.16 -12.16
N LYS A 77 -5.78 -2.01 -13.12
CA LYS A 77 -6.06 -1.85 -14.56
C LYS A 77 -7.54 -1.63 -14.95
N HIS A 78 -8.49 -2.07 -14.12
CA HIS A 78 -9.93 -1.89 -14.37
C HIS A 78 -10.56 -0.74 -13.58
N HIS A 79 -9.75 0.03 -12.85
CA HIS A 79 -10.19 1.07 -11.92
C HIS A 79 -9.54 2.43 -12.22
N GLU A 80 -8.99 2.62 -13.41
CA GLU A 80 -8.21 3.82 -13.77
C GLU A 80 -8.95 5.13 -13.45
N GLU A 81 -10.23 5.22 -13.76
CA GLU A 81 -11.07 6.39 -13.47
C GLU A 81 -11.18 6.71 -11.97
N LEU A 82 -11.19 5.68 -11.13
CA LEU A 82 -11.21 5.87 -9.67
C LEU A 82 -9.83 6.26 -9.15
N PHE A 83 -8.77 5.66 -9.69
CA PHE A 83 -7.38 5.96 -9.28
C PHE A 83 -6.93 7.36 -9.71
N LYS A 84 -7.51 7.93 -10.77
CA LYS A 84 -7.34 9.35 -11.16
C LYS A 84 -7.85 10.34 -10.12
N LEU A 85 -8.67 9.91 -9.16
CA LEU A 85 -9.18 10.79 -8.09
C LEU A 85 -8.18 10.96 -6.94
N PHE A 86 -7.12 10.16 -6.89
CA PHE A 86 -6.04 10.34 -5.94
C PHE A 86 -5.07 11.41 -6.43
N HIS A 87 -4.59 12.24 -5.51
CA HIS A 87 -3.57 13.23 -5.80
C HIS A 87 -2.30 12.58 -6.35
N HIS A 88 -1.88 11.48 -5.71
CA HIS A 88 -0.72 10.71 -6.15
C HIS A 88 -0.81 9.28 -5.63
N ILE A 89 0.02 8.42 -6.25
CA ILE A 89 0.21 7.03 -5.85
C ILE A 89 1.69 6.87 -5.50
N LEU A 90 1.96 6.41 -4.28
CA LEU A 90 3.28 6.06 -3.79
C LEU A 90 3.43 4.54 -3.79
N ILE A 91 4.35 4.04 -4.61
CA ILE A 91 4.75 2.62 -4.65
C ILE A 91 6.06 2.48 -3.89
N ALA A 92 5.98 2.07 -2.63
CA ALA A 92 7.11 2.06 -1.69
C ALA A 92 8.29 1.20 -2.17
N SER A 93 8.04 0.10 -2.88
CA SER A 93 9.11 -0.76 -3.39
C SER A 93 9.98 -0.11 -4.47
N ASN A 94 9.50 0.97 -5.08
CA ASN A 94 10.18 1.68 -6.15
C ASN A 94 10.70 3.05 -5.68
N ASP A 95 10.51 3.36 -4.40
CA ASP A 95 10.80 4.66 -3.86
C ASP A 95 12.16 4.68 -3.14
N PRO A 96 13.15 5.46 -3.61
CA PRO A 96 14.47 5.47 -3.00
C PRO A 96 14.49 6.11 -1.60
N GLU A 97 13.48 6.90 -1.23
CA GLU A 97 13.37 7.46 0.12
C GLU A 97 12.91 6.42 1.15
N ILE A 98 12.40 5.28 0.69
CA ILE A 98 11.85 4.20 1.54
C ILE A 98 12.83 3.03 1.56
N VAL A 99 13.68 3.03 2.58
CA VAL A 99 14.67 1.96 2.84
C VAL A 99 14.13 0.87 3.76
N ARG A 100 13.07 1.17 4.53
CA ARG A 100 12.41 0.23 5.43
C ARG A 100 10.90 0.25 5.19
N GLY A 101 10.33 -0.93 4.99
CA GLY A 101 8.88 -1.11 4.83
C GLY A 101 8.16 -1.07 6.18
N LYS A 102 6.82 -1.16 6.13
CA LYS A 102 5.98 -1.24 7.34
C LYS A 102 6.45 -2.44 8.18
N PRO A 103 6.61 -2.32 9.51
CA PRO A 103 6.02 -1.29 10.38
C PRO A 103 6.83 0.02 10.52
N ASP A 104 7.91 0.21 9.76
CA ASP A 104 8.59 1.52 9.73
C ASP A 104 7.66 2.60 9.11
N PRO A 105 7.61 3.82 9.67
CA PRO A 105 6.71 4.87 9.22
C PRO A 105 7.08 5.51 7.87
N GLN A 106 8.25 5.22 7.29
CA GLN A 106 8.77 5.85 6.06
C GLN A 106 7.74 5.90 4.92
N THR A 107 7.01 4.81 4.69
CA THR A 107 6.01 4.77 3.61
C THR A 107 4.94 5.86 3.77
N PHE A 108 4.42 6.07 4.97
CA PHE A 108 3.39 7.08 5.20
C PHE A 108 3.97 8.49 5.28
N LEU A 109 5.14 8.65 5.89
CA LEU A 109 5.83 9.95 5.96
C LEU A 109 6.17 10.49 4.57
N VAL A 110 6.70 9.65 3.68
CA VAL A 110 7.00 10.03 2.29
C VAL A 110 5.71 10.32 1.53
N CYS A 111 4.66 9.51 1.69
CA CYS A 111 3.37 9.76 1.04
C CYS A 111 2.79 11.12 1.46
N ALA A 112 2.76 11.41 2.76
CA ALA A 112 2.21 12.65 3.28
C ALA A 112 3.00 13.90 2.80
N ARG A 113 4.33 13.79 2.69
CA ARG A 113 5.19 14.90 2.21
C ARG A 113 5.02 15.23 0.73
N ARG A 114 4.41 14.34 -0.06
CA ARG A 114 4.15 14.57 -1.49
C ARG A 114 2.92 15.42 -1.78
N PHE A 115 2.09 15.70 -0.77
CA PHE A 115 1.06 16.71 -0.89
C PHE A 115 1.71 18.09 -0.89
N ASP A 116 1.52 18.83 -1.98
CA ASP A 116 1.98 20.21 -2.14
C ASP A 116 0.88 21.21 -1.79
N GLU A 117 -0.40 20.89 -2.02
CA GLU A 117 -1.53 21.76 -1.72
C GLU A 117 -2.76 20.98 -1.17
N PRO A 118 -3.13 21.12 0.12
CA PRO A 118 -2.35 21.73 1.20
C PRO A 118 -1.16 20.84 1.61
N LYS A 119 -0.04 21.48 1.97
CA LYS A 119 1.07 20.78 2.62
C LYS A 119 0.62 20.21 3.96
N VAL A 120 1.11 19.03 4.28
CA VAL A 120 0.88 18.42 5.59
C VAL A 120 1.79 19.09 6.63
N GLU A 121 1.23 19.99 7.43
CA GLU A 121 1.95 20.67 8.52
C GLU A 121 2.02 19.83 9.80
N ASN A 122 1.00 19.02 10.05
CA ASN A 122 0.90 18.15 11.22
C ASN A 122 0.39 16.77 10.81
N PHE A 123 1.19 15.73 11.06
CA PHE A 123 0.84 14.35 10.72
C PHE A 123 -0.40 13.83 11.45
N SER A 124 -0.79 14.42 12.59
CA SER A 124 -2.04 14.06 13.27
C SER A 124 -3.31 14.40 12.48
N ASN A 125 -3.19 15.24 11.45
CA ASN A 125 -4.28 15.58 10.53
C ASN A 125 -4.42 14.58 9.38
N VAL A 126 -3.52 13.58 9.30
CA VAL A 126 -3.56 12.52 8.29
C VAL A 126 -4.29 11.32 8.89
N LEU A 127 -5.25 10.78 8.13
CA LEU A 127 -5.98 9.56 8.46
C LEU A 127 -5.57 8.45 7.49
N VAL A 128 -5.01 7.36 8.02
CA VAL A 128 -4.58 6.19 7.26
C VAL A 128 -5.64 5.09 7.36
N PHE A 129 -6.03 4.51 6.22
CA PHE A 129 -6.83 3.28 6.18
C PHE A 129 -5.90 2.10 5.92
N GLU A 130 -5.93 1.07 6.78
CA GLU A 130 -5.05 -0.09 6.71
C GLU A 130 -5.77 -1.37 7.08
N ASP A 131 -5.34 -2.50 6.52
CA ASP A 131 -5.83 -3.85 6.83
C ASP A 131 -4.83 -4.66 7.66
N SER A 132 -3.55 -4.31 7.61
CA SER A 132 -2.48 -5.06 8.25
C SER A 132 -2.03 -4.46 9.58
N VAL A 133 -1.69 -5.31 10.56
CA VAL A 133 -1.11 -4.86 11.84
C VAL A 133 0.15 -4.02 11.62
N ALA A 134 1.03 -4.46 10.71
CA ALA A 134 2.26 -3.72 10.39
C ALA A 134 1.95 -2.33 9.81
N GLY A 135 0.92 -2.19 8.99
CA GLY A 135 0.51 -0.90 8.46
C GLY A 135 -0.10 0.02 9.51
N VAL A 136 -0.96 -0.50 10.40
CA VAL A 136 -1.46 0.27 11.54
C VAL A 136 -0.32 0.76 12.43
N GLN A 137 0.66 -0.11 12.72
CA GLN A 137 1.85 0.25 13.48
C GLN A 137 2.66 1.36 12.79
N ALA A 138 2.88 1.25 11.47
CA ALA A 138 3.59 2.28 10.70
C ALA A 138 2.84 3.63 10.68
N ALA A 139 1.51 3.62 10.56
CA ALA A 139 0.71 4.84 10.60
C ALA A 139 0.83 5.54 11.96
N ASN A 140 0.68 4.78 13.05
CA ASN A 140 0.78 5.30 14.40
C ASN A 140 2.21 5.80 14.72
N ALA A 141 3.24 5.08 14.26
CA ALA A 141 4.63 5.50 14.39
C ALA A 141 4.95 6.79 13.59
N ALA A 142 4.18 7.08 12.53
CA ALA A 142 4.27 8.32 11.77
C ALA A 142 3.55 9.50 12.45
N GLY A 143 2.91 9.29 13.61
CA GLY A 143 2.10 10.29 14.29
C GLY A 143 0.74 10.57 13.61
N MET A 144 0.26 9.64 12.78
CA MET A 144 -1.00 9.73 12.05
C MET A 144 -2.12 8.98 12.78
N GLN A 145 -3.37 9.34 12.49
CA GLN A 145 -4.52 8.55 12.91
C GLN A 145 -4.69 7.35 11.98
N SER A 146 -5.17 6.22 12.50
CA SER A 146 -5.41 5.01 11.70
C SER A 146 -6.84 4.47 11.89
N VAL A 147 -7.44 4.02 10.79
CA VAL A 147 -8.65 3.20 10.76
C VAL A 147 -8.23 1.82 10.30
N TRP A 148 -8.31 0.85 11.21
CA TRP A 148 -8.02 -0.55 10.90
C TRP A 148 -9.26 -1.24 10.33
N VAL A 149 -9.12 -1.81 9.14
CA VAL A 149 -10.14 -2.59 8.42
C VAL A 149 -9.60 -4.02 8.24
N PRO A 150 -9.64 -4.86 9.28
CA PRO A 150 -9.08 -6.22 9.22
C PRO A 150 -9.86 -7.13 8.28
N ASP A 151 -9.23 -8.26 7.91
CA ASP A 151 -9.95 -9.40 7.35
C ASP A 151 -11.00 -9.91 8.38
N PRO A 152 -12.19 -10.36 7.94
CA PRO A 152 -13.27 -10.79 8.83
C PRO A 152 -12.94 -11.92 9.82
#